data_AF-A0A842KWW8-F1
#
_entry.id   AF-A0A842KWW8-F1
#
_cell.length_a   1.000
_cell.length_b   1.000
_cell.length_c   1.000
_cell.angle_alpha   90.00
_cell.angle_beta   90.00
_cell.angle_gamma   90.00
#
_symmetry.space_group_name_H-M   'P 1'
#
loop_
_entity.id
_entity.type
_entity.pdbx_description
1 polymer ?
#
loop_
_entity_poly.entity_id
_entity_poly.type
_entity_poly.pdbx_seq_one_letter_code
_entity_poly.pdbx_strand_id
1 'polypeptide(L)'
;MPIEKKTFQQIVGEMLKMLSEATEEFVYSKNVVRYSLPGKVLDVTSVEGTVNGVTRTFVRDVDYKFYENYIEWVYGGIRPDDGTKFIVTYKPERVEITDTSPGSVVRTLLEAVGREIEYLNLLIEQAYYSGFIDTASGESLDLVVAILGIRRKPPQPASGYVTFGRRSEPETIQVNGEIIFYDGSVEYVLKNRFVKEVSKVKGISNGVATEFRSEADYIISGNRIRWLPTGRRPDQGTTFTVDYTAYREISIPKGTRVSTYSPKPEEIITYITVEDSILKPTSEESWEADVPIVCTVPGPRGNVLAGSITVLPQPLVGIEYVINKVDITGGVDAESDRELRDRAKRALEIAGKATLPSLETTIKSVEGVSSVLVKEAVDNVPGIIKVIVDGGNAEKIVEAIEKTRAAGIKVEFSRPKPVYVDVDITLVLEKKVPEAEVSRKVEENVRSYLSSLKIGEDVLFYKVAALALAVEGVKDIAEIVIGAQRDEAVVRSEKENIVVSDEEKVLARNVRISYRRVE
;
A
#
# COMPACT_ATOMS: atom_id res chain seq x y z
N MET A 1 -3.18 15.37 -25.27
CA MET A 1 -3.90 14.70 -26.38
C MET A 1 -3.17 13.38 -26.60
N PRO A 2 -3.84 12.23 -26.56
CA PRO A 2 -3.18 10.97 -26.91
C PRO A 2 -2.64 11.09 -28.33
N ILE A 3 -1.37 10.72 -28.54
CA ILE A 3 -0.77 10.72 -29.86
C ILE A 3 -1.53 9.68 -30.68
N GLU A 4 -2.06 10.08 -31.83
CA GLU A 4 -2.75 9.15 -32.72
C GLU A 4 -1.75 8.13 -33.25
N LYS A 5 -1.92 6.87 -32.85
CA LYS A 5 -0.98 5.79 -33.15
C LYS A 5 -1.02 5.48 -34.64
N LYS A 6 0.06 5.80 -35.34
CA LYS A 6 0.30 5.28 -36.68
C LYS A 6 1.13 3.99 -36.60
N THR A 7 0.55 2.91 -37.09
CA THR A 7 1.25 1.63 -37.26
C THR A 7 2.33 1.75 -38.34
N PHE A 8 3.32 0.86 -38.30
CA PHE A 8 4.28 0.70 -39.38
C PHE A 8 3.66 0.77 -40.78
N GLN A 9 2.57 0.03 -41.01
CA GLN A 9 1.90 -0.02 -42.31
C GLN A 9 1.28 1.33 -42.71
N GLN A 10 0.72 2.06 -41.75
CA GLN A 10 0.17 3.41 -41.99
C GLN A 10 1.30 4.40 -42.29
N ILE A 11 2.40 4.36 -41.54
CA ILE A 11 3.57 5.23 -41.74
C ILE A 11 4.16 5.01 -43.14
N VAL A 12 4.45 3.75 -43.50
CA VAL A 12 5.01 3.43 -44.81
C VAL A 12 4.01 3.74 -45.94
N GLY A 13 2.72 3.49 -45.72
CA GLY A 13 1.67 3.83 -46.67
C GLY A 13 1.55 5.33 -46.94
N GLU A 14 1.62 6.16 -45.90
CA GLU A 14 1.63 7.62 -46.04
C GLU A 14 2.88 8.13 -46.74
N MET A 15 4.07 7.61 -46.39
CA MET A 15 5.31 7.97 -47.09
C MET A 15 5.27 7.58 -48.56
N LEU A 16 4.68 6.42 -48.89
CA LEU A 16 4.49 6.04 -50.29
C LEU A 16 3.51 6.96 -51.02
N LYS A 17 2.42 7.39 -50.38
CA LYS A 17 1.50 8.36 -50.98
C LYS A 17 2.22 9.67 -51.27
N MET A 18 3.02 10.18 -50.34
CA MET A 18 3.81 11.40 -50.54
C MET A 18 4.81 11.31 -51.71
N LEU A 19 5.27 10.11 -52.07
CA LEU A 19 6.20 9.91 -53.19
C LEU A 19 5.51 9.59 -54.53
N SER A 20 4.29 9.09 -54.50
CA SER A 20 3.56 8.64 -55.70
C SER A 20 2.40 9.55 -56.10
N GLU A 21 1.99 10.45 -55.21
CA GLU A 21 0.88 11.38 -55.39
C GLU A 21 1.39 12.81 -55.25
N ALA A 22 0.83 13.71 -56.06
CA ALA A 22 1.03 15.15 -55.98
C ALA A 22 -0.24 15.81 -55.45
N THR A 23 -0.07 16.98 -54.85
CA THR A 23 -1.17 17.75 -54.26
C THR A 23 -1.20 19.13 -54.89
N GLU A 24 -2.38 19.56 -55.35
CA GLU A 24 -2.61 20.89 -55.91
C GLU A 24 -3.70 21.62 -55.12
N GLU A 25 -3.47 22.89 -54.81
CA GLU A 25 -4.43 23.72 -54.07
C GLU A 25 -5.12 24.71 -55.02
N PHE A 26 -6.44 24.74 -54.97
CA PHE A 26 -7.27 25.65 -55.76
C PHE A 26 -8.15 26.51 -54.88
N VAL A 27 -8.43 27.74 -55.30
CA VAL A 27 -9.48 28.57 -54.69
C VAL A 27 -10.77 28.33 -55.44
N TYR A 28 -11.80 27.84 -54.73
CA TYR A 28 -13.10 27.59 -55.33
C TYR A 28 -13.84 28.91 -55.60
N SER A 29 -14.36 29.03 -56.82
CA SER A 29 -15.28 30.08 -57.24
C SER A 29 -16.53 29.47 -57.86
N LYS A 30 -17.71 29.96 -57.47
CA LYS A 30 -19.01 29.54 -58.02
C LYS A 30 -19.14 29.70 -59.54
N ASN A 31 -18.35 30.61 -60.14
CA ASN A 31 -18.37 30.88 -61.58
C ASN A 31 -17.41 29.97 -62.36
N VAL A 32 -16.59 29.17 -61.68
CA VAL A 32 -15.61 28.28 -62.30
C VAL A 32 -16.04 26.84 -62.06
N VAL A 33 -16.41 26.18 -63.16
CA VAL A 33 -16.93 24.81 -63.13
C VAL A 33 -15.81 23.78 -63.23
N ARG A 34 -14.66 24.15 -63.80
CA ARG A 34 -13.53 23.26 -64.10
C ARG A 34 -12.22 23.78 -63.54
N TYR A 35 -11.42 22.88 -62.97
CA TYR A 35 -10.10 23.19 -62.41
C TYR A 35 -9.08 22.22 -63.01
N SER A 36 -8.13 22.77 -63.76
CA SER A 36 -7.09 21.99 -64.46
C SER A 36 -5.93 21.69 -63.53
N LEU A 37 -5.54 20.42 -63.47
CA LEU A 37 -4.37 19.93 -62.78
C LEU A 37 -3.13 20.08 -63.67
N PRO A 38 -1.93 20.29 -63.08
CA PRO A 38 -0.72 20.47 -63.86
C PRO A 38 -0.24 19.15 -64.46
N GLY A 39 0.17 19.20 -65.73
CA GLY A 39 0.70 18.05 -66.45
C GLY A 39 -0.36 17.00 -66.81
N LYS A 40 0.10 15.77 -67.06
CA LYS A 40 -0.78 14.61 -67.33
C LYS A 40 -1.03 13.86 -66.02
N VAL A 41 -2.31 13.63 -65.74
CA VAL A 41 -2.78 12.99 -64.50
C VAL A 41 -3.33 11.61 -64.84
N LEU A 42 -2.85 10.58 -64.15
CA LEU A 42 -3.36 9.21 -64.30
C LEU A 42 -4.69 9.04 -63.58
N ASP A 43 -4.78 9.54 -62.35
CA ASP A 43 -6.00 9.46 -61.55
C ASP A 43 -6.02 10.49 -60.42
N VAL A 44 -7.21 10.82 -59.93
CA VAL A 44 -7.42 11.65 -58.74
C VAL A 44 -7.73 10.74 -57.55
N THR A 45 -6.90 10.82 -56.51
CA THR A 45 -7.02 9.99 -55.30
C THR A 45 -7.98 10.60 -54.29
N SER A 46 -7.92 11.92 -54.05
CA SER A 46 -8.84 12.60 -53.13
C SER A 46 -9.05 14.06 -53.51
N VAL A 47 -10.22 14.59 -53.17
CA VAL A 47 -10.53 16.03 -53.25
C VAL A 47 -11.11 16.43 -51.91
N GLU A 48 -10.52 17.43 -51.25
CA GLU A 48 -10.91 17.89 -49.92
C GLU A 48 -11.10 19.39 -49.90
N GLY A 49 -12.09 19.89 -49.16
CA GLY A 49 -12.33 21.32 -49.07
C GLY A 49 -13.41 21.67 -48.05
N THR A 50 -13.67 22.95 -47.88
CA THR A 50 -14.54 23.44 -46.81
C THR A 50 -15.97 23.61 -47.29
N VAL A 51 -16.93 23.05 -46.55
CA VAL A 51 -18.37 23.19 -46.80
C VAL A 51 -19.04 23.63 -45.51
N ASN A 52 -19.74 24.77 -45.53
CA ASN A 52 -20.32 25.43 -44.35
C ASN A 52 -19.31 25.57 -43.19
N GLY A 53 -18.05 25.91 -43.50
CA GLY A 53 -16.98 26.07 -42.50
C GLY A 53 -16.37 24.77 -41.95
N VAL A 54 -16.75 23.59 -42.46
CA VAL A 54 -16.19 22.28 -42.05
C VAL A 54 -15.47 21.61 -43.22
N THR A 55 -14.26 21.10 -42.99
CA THR A 55 -13.51 20.34 -44.01
C THR A 55 -14.18 19.01 -44.31
N ARG A 56 -14.33 18.69 -45.59
CA ARG A 56 -14.98 17.47 -46.08
C ARG A 56 -14.24 16.93 -47.30
N THR A 57 -14.17 15.60 -47.39
CA THR A 57 -13.73 14.89 -48.60
C THR A 57 -14.92 14.72 -49.55
N PHE A 58 -14.74 15.14 -50.80
CA PHE A 58 -15.75 15.07 -51.86
C PHE A 58 -15.72 13.72 -52.57
N VAL A 59 -16.89 13.25 -53.01
CA VAL A 59 -17.07 11.93 -53.62
C VAL A 59 -17.04 12.03 -55.14
N ARG A 60 -16.19 11.21 -55.77
CA ARG A 60 -16.10 11.12 -57.24
C ARG A 60 -17.42 10.64 -57.83
N ASP A 61 -17.79 11.19 -58.99
CA ASP A 61 -19.02 10.95 -59.75
C ASP A 61 -20.33 11.38 -59.05
N VAL A 62 -20.24 11.89 -57.82
CA VAL A 62 -21.35 12.48 -57.07
C VAL A 62 -21.16 13.99 -56.93
N ASP A 63 -20.03 14.41 -56.37
CA ASP A 63 -19.70 15.82 -56.10
C ASP A 63 -18.87 16.42 -57.25
N TYR A 64 -17.91 15.66 -57.77
CA TYR A 64 -17.05 16.06 -58.89
C TYR A 64 -16.82 14.89 -59.86
N LYS A 65 -16.50 15.20 -61.11
CA LYS A 65 -16.00 14.25 -62.11
C LYS A 65 -14.57 14.61 -62.48
N PHE A 66 -13.76 13.61 -62.80
CA PHE A 66 -12.39 13.79 -63.28
C PHE A 66 -12.31 13.37 -64.74
N TYR A 67 -11.75 14.24 -65.58
CA TYR A 67 -11.53 13.99 -67.00
C TYR A 67 -10.11 14.36 -67.38
N GLU A 68 -9.33 13.39 -67.83
CA GLU A 68 -7.93 13.48 -68.31
C GLU A 68 -6.95 14.27 -67.41
N ASN A 69 -7.15 15.58 -67.25
CA ASN A 69 -6.31 16.47 -66.47
C ASN A 69 -7.09 17.58 -65.73
N TYR A 70 -8.42 17.53 -65.64
CA TYR A 70 -9.20 18.50 -64.88
C TYR A 70 -10.31 17.84 -64.07
N ILE A 71 -10.67 18.48 -62.97
CA ILE A 71 -11.89 18.14 -62.22
C ILE A 71 -13.02 19.09 -62.62
N GLU A 72 -14.24 18.57 -62.67
CA GLU A 72 -15.46 19.31 -62.98
C GLU A 72 -16.49 19.08 -61.87
N TRP A 73 -16.96 20.15 -61.23
CA TRP A 73 -17.97 20.04 -60.18
C TRP A 73 -19.33 19.67 -60.79
N VAL A 74 -19.97 18.63 -60.25
CA VAL A 74 -21.25 18.13 -60.76
C VAL A 74 -22.38 19.11 -60.41
N TYR A 75 -23.34 19.25 -61.32
CA TYR A 75 -24.56 20.00 -61.06
C TYR A 75 -25.44 19.29 -60.04
N GLY A 76 -25.72 19.94 -58.90
CA GLY A 76 -26.48 19.36 -57.78
C GLY A 76 -25.66 18.59 -56.74
N GLY A 77 -24.35 18.39 -56.97
CA GLY A 77 -23.43 17.83 -55.97
C GLY A 77 -22.99 18.83 -54.91
N ILE A 78 -22.36 18.35 -53.83
CA ILE A 78 -21.82 19.22 -52.77
C ILE A 78 -20.54 19.87 -53.28
N ARG A 79 -20.36 21.17 -53.01
CA ARG A 79 -19.21 21.96 -53.48
C ARG A 79 -18.61 22.77 -52.33
N PRO A 80 -17.33 23.17 -52.44
CA PRO A 80 -16.73 24.04 -51.45
C PRO A 80 -17.46 25.37 -51.30
N ASP A 81 -17.27 26.04 -50.17
CA ASP A 81 -17.76 27.38 -49.93
C ASP A 81 -17.03 28.37 -50.87
N ASP A 82 -17.76 29.34 -51.40
CA ASP A 82 -17.21 30.32 -52.35
C ASP A 82 -16.05 31.12 -51.74
N GLY A 83 -14.91 31.18 -52.45
CA GLY A 83 -13.69 31.82 -51.96
C GLY A 83 -12.84 30.97 -51.01
N THR A 84 -13.27 29.74 -50.67
CA THR A 84 -12.45 28.82 -49.86
C THR A 84 -11.52 27.97 -50.71
N LYS A 85 -10.45 27.48 -50.09
CA LYS A 85 -9.49 26.60 -50.73
C LYS A 85 -9.98 25.16 -50.70
N PHE A 86 -9.73 24.43 -51.77
CA PHE A 86 -9.85 22.99 -51.82
C PHE A 86 -8.58 22.37 -52.41
N ILE A 87 -8.27 21.16 -51.97
CA ILE A 87 -7.04 20.45 -52.26
C ILE A 87 -7.38 19.22 -53.08
N VAL A 88 -6.66 19.01 -54.17
CA VAL A 88 -6.77 17.83 -55.03
C VAL A 88 -5.48 17.02 -54.91
N THR A 89 -5.59 15.78 -54.45
CA THR A 89 -4.48 14.82 -54.45
C THR A 89 -4.64 13.87 -55.63
N TYR A 90 -3.61 13.75 -56.47
CA TYR A 90 -3.66 13.02 -57.73
C TYR A 90 -2.35 12.31 -58.05
N LYS A 91 -2.41 11.30 -58.93
CA LYS A 91 -1.25 10.54 -59.41
C LYS A 91 -0.78 11.10 -60.75
N PRO A 92 0.40 11.75 -60.82
CA PRO A 92 0.93 12.22 -62.10
C PRO A 92 1.42 11.04 -62.97
N GLU A 93 1.39 11.20 -64.29
CA GLU A 93 1.88 10.18 -65.25
C GLU A 93 3.39 9.94 -65.14
N ARG A 94 4.14 10.96 -64.72
CA ARG A 94 5.57 10.86 -64.43
C ARG A 94 5.79 11.19 -62.96
N VAL A 95 6.10 10.16 -62.19
CA VAL A 95 6.67 10.26 -60.84
C VAL A 95 8.18 10.09 -60.95
N GLU A 96 8.95 10.84 -60.14
CA GLU A 96 10.41 10.69 -60.10
C GLU A 96 10.84 9.30 -59.63
N ILE A 97 9.99 8.65 -58.83
CA ILE A 97 10.19 7.30 -58.30
C ILE A 97 9.14 6.36 -58.89
N THR A 98 9.59 5.39 -59.67
CA THR A 98 8.70 4.53 -60.48
C THR A 98 8.41 3.16 -59.87
N ASP A 99 9.26 2.63 -58.99
CA ASP A 99 9.08 1.30 -58.38
C ASP A 99 8.88 1.38 -56.85
N THR A 100 7.61 1.33 -56.45
CA THR A 100 7.16 1.35 -55.05
C THR A 100 6.68 -0.03 -54.56
N SER A 101 6.91 -1.07 -55.36
CA SER A 101 6.44 -2.43 -55.09
C SER A 101 7.19 -3.05 -53.90
N PRO A 102 6.58 -4.02 -53.19
CA PRO A 102 7.29 -4.83 -52.19
C PRO A 102 8.56 -5.45 -52.79
N GLY A 103 9.71 -5.25 -52.11
CA GLY A 103 11.02 -5.73 -52.57
C GLY A 103 11.83 -4.71 -53.39
N SER A 104 11.27 -3.55 -53.75
CA SER A 104 12.04 -2.48 -54.39
C SER A 104 13.03 -1.83 -53.42
N VAL A 105 14.10 -1.24 -53.95
CA VAL A 105 15.11 -0.53 -53.12
C VAL A 105 14.45 0.62 -52.35
N VAL A 106 13.59 1.39 -53.01
CA VAL A 106 12.90 2.52 -52.38
C VAL A 106 11.93 2.04 -51.30
N ARG A 107 11.14 1.00 -51.59
CA ARG A 107 10.22 0.43 -50.60
C ARG A 107 10.97 -0.10 -49.38
N THR A 108 12.09 -0.78 -49.59
CA THR A 108 12.94 -1.31 -48.51
C THR A 108 13.50 -0.19 -47.62
N LEU A 109 13.94 0.92 -48.22
CA LEU A 109 14.43 2.09 -47.47
C LEU A 109 13.31 2.76 -46.66
N LEU A 110 12.12 2.91 -47.23
CA LEU A 110 10.97 3.48 -46.53
C LEU A 110 10.46 2.59 -45.41
N GLU A 111 10.52 1.27 -45.58
CA GLU A 111 10.23 0.32 -44.52
C GLU A 111 11.26 0.43 -43.39
N ALA A 112 12.55 0.56 -43.70
CA ALA A 112 13.57 0.80 -42.68
C ALA A 112 13.29 2.10 -41.89
N VAL A 113 13.01 3.21 -42.58
CA VAL A 113 12.65 4.49 -41.94
C VAL A 113 11.35 4.40 -41.15
N GLY A 114 10.32 3.75 -41.71
CA GLY A 114 9.02 3.58 -41.07
C GLY A 114 9.11 2.78 -39.79
N ARG A 115 10.03 1.80 -39.73
CA ARG A 115 10.32 1.04 -38.52
C ARG A 115 10.92 1.91 -37.41
N GLU A 116 11.86 2.78 -37.76
CA GLU A 116 12.45 3.74 -36.82
C GLU A 116 11.41 4.77 -36.32
N ILE A 117 10.56 5.28 -37.21
CA ILE A 117 9.47 6.19 -36.83
C ILE A 117 8.48 5.50 -35.89
N GLU A 118 8.09 4.25 -36.16
CA GLU A 118 7.23 3.47 -35.26
C GLU A 118 7.89 3.30 -33.88
N TYR A 119 9.19 2.98 -33.85
CA TYR A 119 9.95 2.86 -32.61
C TYR A 119 9.98 4.18 -31.82
N LEU A 120 10.24 5.30 -32.49
CA LEU A 120 10.21 6.63 -31.86
C LEU A 120 8.82 6.97 -31.30
N ASN A 121 7.76 6.65 -32.02
CA ASN A 121 6.39 6.86 -31.53
C ASN A 121 6.11 6.06 -30.26
N LEU A 122 6.57 4.80 -30.19
CA LEU A 122 6.46 3.98 -28.98
C LEU A 122 7.25 4.56 -27.81
N LEU A 123 8.45 5.10 -28.05
CA LEU A 123 9.26 5.74 -27.02
C LEU A 123 8.61 7.02 -26.47
N ILE A 124 8.07 7.87 -27.35
CA ILE A 124 7.37 9.10 -26.94
C ILE A 124 6.12 8.75 -26.12
N GLU A 125 5.39 7.72 -26.53
CA GLU A 125 4.23 7.21 -25.79
C GLU A 125 4.62 6.72 -24.39
N GLN A 126 5.67 5.91 -24.29
CA GLN A 126 6.19 5.46 -22.99
C GLN A 126 6.63 6.63 -22.11
N ALA A 127 7.31 7.62 -22.68
CA ALA A 127 7.72 8.84 -21.98
C ALA A 127 6.49 9.64 -21.49
N TYR A 128 5.44 9.75 -22.31
CA TYR A 128 4.18 10.38 -21.91
C TYR A 128 3.54 9.66 -20.72
N TYR A 129 3.37 8.34 -20.81
CA TYR A 129 2.78 7.55 -19.72
C TYR A 129 3.64 7.51 -18.46
N SER A 130 4.95 7.73 -18.56
CA SER A 130 5.83 7.83 -17.40
C SER A 130 5.56 9.05 -16.51
N GLY A 131 4.83 10.06 -17.02
CA GLY A 131 4.50 11.28 -16.30
C GLY A 131 3.27 11.22 -15.41
N PHE A 132 2.48 10.14 -15.45
CA PHE A 132 1.24 10.03 -14.68
C PHE A 132 1.35 8.99 -13.57
N ILE A 133 0.84 9.32 -12.39
CA ILE A 133 0.88 8.44 -11.21
C ILE A 133 0.25 7.06 -11.47
N ASP A 134 -0.74 6.98 -12.34
CA ASP A 134 -1.45 5.75 -12.68
C ASP A 134 -0.64 4.80 -13.55
N THR A 135 0.14 5.35 -14.48
CA THR A 135 0.83 4.58 -15.54
C THR A 135 2.35 4.52 -15.34
N ALA A 136 2.93 5.43 -14.56
CA ALA A 136 4.35 5.42 -14.24
C ALA A 136 4.74 4.16 -13.46
N SER A 137 5.96 3.68 -13.72
CA SER A 137 6.59 2.54 -13.04
C SER A 137 8.06 2.82 -12.78
N GLY A 138 8.65 2.06 -11.85
CA GLY A 138 10.06 2.19 -11.45
C GLY A 138 10.45 3.61 -11.04
N GLU A 139 11.59 4.08 -11.56
CA GLU A 139 12.15 5.40 -11.24
C GLU A 139 11.22 6.55 -11.66
N SER A 140 10.49 6.42 -12.77
CA SER A 140 9.53 7.45 -13.19
C SER A 140 8.42 7.63 -12.16
N LEU A 141 7.93 6.53 -11.57
CA LEU A 141 6.93 6.62 -10.48
C LEU A 141 7.53 7.32 -9.26
N ASP A 142 8.78 7.00 -8.91
CA ASP A 142 9.48 7.65 -7.79
C ASP A 142 9.61 9.17 -7.99
N LEU A 143 9.91 9.62 -9.21
CA LEU A 143 9.97 11.04 -9.56
C LEU A 143 8.59 11.71 -9.49
N VAL A 144 7.54 11.06 -9.99
CA VAL A 144 6.17 11.59 -9.95
C VAL A 144 5.69 11.76 -8.51
N VAL A 145 5.90 10.75 -7.64
CA VAL A 145 5.47 10.85 -6.23
C VAL A 145 6.37 11.77 -5.41
N ALA A 146 7.63 12.01 -5.82
CA ALA A 146 8.52 12.95 -5.15
C ALA A 146 8.00 14.39 -5.18
N ILE A 147 7.20 14.77 -6.20
CA ILE A 147 6.49 16.06 -6.24
C ILE A 147 5.56 16.23 -5.03
N LEU A 148 4.99 15.12 -4.52
CA LEU A 148 4.14 15.09 -3.33
C LEU A 148 4.95 15.02 -2.01
N GLY A 149 6.28 15.09 -2.06
CA GLY A 149 7.15 14.90 -0.90
C GLY A 149 7.24 13.46 -0.42
N ILE A 150 6.77 12.50 -1.23
CA ILE A 150 6.74 11.08 -0.90
C ILE A 150 7.97 10.39 -1.48
N ARG A 151 8.59 9.51 -0.69
CA ARG A 151 9.67 8.63 -1.14
C ARG A 151 9.30 7.18 -0.91
N ARG A 152 9.78 6.29 -1.78
CA ARG A 152 9.64 4.84 -1.63
C ARG A 152 10.31 4.37 -0.36
N LYS A 153 9.63 3.49 0.39
CA LYS A 153 10.25 2.88 1.57
C LYS A 153 11.37 1.93 1.13
N PRO A 154 12.59 2.08 1.66
CA PRO A 154 13.70 1.19 1.32
C PRO A 154 13.45 -0.21 1.89
N PRO A 155 14.10 -1.25 1.34
CA PRO A 155 14.05 -2.57 1.94
C PRO A 155 14.67 -2.52 3.35
N GLN A 156 14.10 -3.27 4.29
CA GLN A 156 14.59 -3.31 5.67
C GLN A 156 15.30 -4.63 5.95
N PRO A 157 16.43 -4.61 6.68
CA PRO A 157 17.09 -5.82 7.12
C PRO A 157 16.38 -6.45 8.30
N ALA A 158 16.38 -7.78 8.33
CA ALA A 158 15.94 -8.51 9.49
C ALA A 158 16.87 -8.24 10.68
N SER A 159 16.30 -8.11 11.86
CA SER A 159 17.03 -7.89 13.10
C SER A 159 16.44 -8.73 14.23
N GLY A 160 17.26 -8.98 15.24
CA GLY A 160 16.88 -9.81 16.39
C GLY A 160 18.07 -10.04 17.29
N TYR A 161 18.00 -11.07 18.13
CA TYR A 161 19.06 -11.42 19.07
C TYR A 161 19.63 -12.79 18.76
N VAL A 162 20.94 -12.92 18.95
CA VAL A 162 21.63 -14.20 18.90
C VAL A 162 22.34 -14.43 20.22
N THR A 163 22.27 -15.66 20.73
CA THR A 163 22.96 -16.08 21.94
C THR A 163 24.31 -16.65 21.55
N PHE A 164 25.38 -16.05 22.05
CA PHE A 164 26.71 -16.64 22.06
C PHE A 164 26.89 -17.37 23.38
N GLY A 165 27.55 -18.52 23.38
CA GLY A 165 27.80 -19.20 24.64
C GLY A 165 28.90 -20.24 24.63
N ARG A 166 29.14 -20.75 25.83
CA ARG A 166 30.02 -21.88 26.12
C ARG A 166 29.40 -22.74 27.23
N ARG A 167 29.62 -24.04 27.16
CA ARG A 167 29.12 -25.04 28.13
C ARG A 167 30.13 -25.37 29.22
N SER A 168 31.33 -24.81 29.14
CA SER A 168 32.40 -24.98 30.13
C SER A 168 32.70 -23.67 30.86
N GLU A 169 33.31 -23.74 32.05
CA GLU A 169 33.78 -22.55 32.76
C GLU A 169 34.92 -21.85 32.00
N PRO A 170 34.93 -20.49 31.94
CA PRO A 170 36.05 -19.74 31.42
C PRO A 170 37.37 -20.04 32.14
N GLU A 171 38.48 -19.78 31.45
CA GLU A 171 39.80 -19.80 32.08
C GLU A 171 39.84 -18.85 33.28
N THR A 172 40.47 -19.27 34.37
CA THR A 172 40.60 -18.47 35.58
C THR A 172 41.89 -17.67 35.59
N ILE A 173 41.82 -16.44 36.08
CA ILE A 173 42.96 -15.59 36.42
C ILE A 173 43.08 -15.47 37.93
N GLN A 174 44.30 -15.57 38.43
CA GLN A 174 44.60 -15.34 39.84
C GLN A 174 45.06 -13.90 40.04
N VAL A 175 44.34 -13.17 40.87
CA VAL A 175 44.67 -11.80 41.26
C VAL A 175 45.21 -11.83 42.68
N ASN A 176 46.47 -11.42 42.84
CA ASN A 176 47.13 -11.35 44.13
C ASN A 176 47.28 -9.86 44.53
N GLY A 177 46.65 -9.49 45.63
CA GLY A 177 46.82 -8.21 46.30
C GLY A 177 46.11 -7.03 45.63
N GLU A 178 44.86 -7.18 45.20
CA GLU A 178 44.09 -6.01 44.74
C GLU A 178 43.92 -5.01 45.89
N ILE A 179 44.53 -3.83 45.74
CA ILE A 179 44.54 -2.78 46.77
C ILE A 179 43.28 -1.94 46.66
N ILE A 180 42.56 -1.80 47.78
CA ILE A 180 41.33 -1.01 47.91
C ILE A 180 41.50 -0.06 49.09
N PHE A 181 41.19 1.22 48.89
CA PHE A 181 41.16 2.22 49.96
C PHE A 181 39.86 2.10 50.76
N TYR A 182 39.98 2.02 52.09
CA TYR A 182 38.84 1.91 52.98
C TYR A 182 38.45 3.30 53.51
N ASP A 183 37.37 3.85 52.95
CA ASP A 183 36.83 5.17 53.29
C ASP A 183 35.77 5.13 54.41
N GLY A 184 35.40 3.93 54.86
CA GLY A 184 34.33 3.68 55.83
C GLY A 184 33.03 3.18 55.20
N SER A 185 32.97 3.04 53.88
CA SER A 185 31.86 2.41 53.17
C SER A 185 31.69 0.96 53.58
N VAL A 186 30.45 0.49 53.54
CA VAL A 186 30.10 -0.88 53.93
C VAL A 186 30.39 -1.87 52.79
N GLU A 187 30.44 -1.41 51.54
CA GLU A 187 30.60 -2.26 50.36
C GLU A 187 31.66 -1.70 49.40
N TYR A 188 32.49 -2.60 48.85
CA TYR A 188 33.53 -2.30 47.88
C TYR A 188 33.43 -3.26 46.70
N VAL A 189 33.78 -2.77 45.50
CA VAL A 189 33.69 -3.52 44.24
C VAL A 189 35.09 -3.90 43.77
N LEU A 190 35.30 -5.18 43.49
CA LEU A 190 36.52 -5.72 42.91
C LEU A 190 36.61 -5.39 41.41
N LYS A 191 37.83 -5.18 40.90
CA LYS A 191 38.09 -4.82 39.49
C LYS A 191 37.52 -5.85 38.52
N ASN A 192 37.70 -7.14 38.79
CA ASN A 192 37.13 -8.18 37.95
C ASN A 192 35.66 -8.40 38.27
N ARG A 193 34.84 -8.44 37.21
CA ARG A 193 33.38 -8.56 37.33
C ARG A 193 32.93 -9.97 37.72
N PHE A 194 33.72 -10.99 37.37
CA PHE A 194 33.38 -12.40 37.53
C PHE A 194 34.31 -13.10 38.52
N VAL A 195 34.18 -12.77 39.80
CA VAL A 195 34.97 -13.41 40.86
C VAL A 195 34.44 -14.82 41.12
N LYS A 196 35.31 -15.82 41.01
CA LYS A 196 35.01 -17.22 41.32
C LYS A 196 35.07 -17.45 42.83
N GLU A 197 36.19 -17.04 43.44
CA GLU A 197 36.44 -17.23 44.86
C GLU A 197 37.42 -16.18 45.38
N VAL A 198 37.15 -15.63 46.57
CA VAL A 198 38.11 -14.79 47.30
C VAL A 198 38.89 -15.66 48.25
N SER A 199 40.22 -15.68 48.09
CA SER A 199 41.10 -16.54 48.86
C SER A 199 41.59 -15.88 50.16
N LYS A 200 41.94 -14.59 50.13
CA LYS A 200 42.43 -13.84 51.30
C LYS A 200 42.03 -12.39 51.26
N VAL A 201 41.68 -11.84 52.41
CA VAL A 201 41.47 -10.40 52.60
C VAL A 201 42.32 -9.93 53.77
N LYS A 202 43.25 -9.01 53.54
CA LYS A 202 44.20 -8.51 54.54
C LYS A 202 44.19 -7.00 54.60
N GLY A 203 44.26 -6.44 55.79
CA GLY A 203 44.36 -4.99 56.00
C GLY A 203 44.82 -4.68 57.41
N ILE A 204 44.64 -3.43 57.83
CA ILE A 204 44.96 -2.99 59.19
C ILE A 204 43.66 -2.87 59.97
N SER A 205 43.55 -3.50 61.13
CA SER A 205 42.41 -3.36 62.04
C SER A 205 42.94 -3.11 63.45
N ASN A 206 42.51 -2.02 64.07
CA ASN A 206 43.02 -1.52 65.35
C ASN A 206 44.56 -1.39 65.38
N GLY A 207 45.16 -0.90 64.30
CA GLY A 207 46.61 -0.69 64.17
C GLY A 207 47.43 -1.96 63.93
N VAL A 208 46.80 -3.13 63.80
CA VAL A 208 47.48 -4.42 63.59
C VAL A 208 47.11 -5.03 62.23
N ALA A 209 48.10 -5.56 61.52
CA ALA A 209 47.88 -6.32 60.30
C ALA A 209 46.98 -7.53 60.59
N THR A 210 45.81 -7.56 59.98
CA THR A 210 44.73 -8.50 60.26
C THR A 210 44.28 -9.17 58.96
N GLU A 211 44.16 -10.49 59.00
CA GLU A 211 43.45 -11.26 57.97
C GLU A 211 41.98 -11.41 58.39
N PHE A 212 41.10 -10.96 57.51
CA PHE A 212 39.66 -10.95 57.72
C PHE A 212 39.06 -12.26 57.23
N ARG A 213 38.03 -12.75 57.94
CA ARG A 213 37.37 -14.03 57.69
C ARG A 213 36.05 -13.82 56.96
N SER A 214 35.84 -14.57 55.88
CA SER A 214 34.54 -14.63 55.20
C SER A 214 33.45 -15.14 56.16
N GLU A 215 32.23 -14.61 56.01
CA GLU A 215 31.04 -14.86 56.83
C GLU A 215 31.11 -14.40 58.30
N ALA A 216 32.28 -14.00 58.79
CA ALA A 216 32.46 -13.44 60.14
C ALA A 216 32.80 -11.94 60.12
N ASP A 217 33.73 -11.54 59.24
CA ASP A 217 34.19 -10.17 59.09
C ASP A 217 33.56 -9.49 57.86
N TYR A 218 33.42 -10.24 56.75
CA TYR A 218 32.81 -9.76 55.51
C TYR A 218 32.04 -10.87 54.78
N ILE A 219 31.12 -10.49 53.90
CA ILE A 219 30.43 -11.38 52.97
C ILE A 219 30.72 -10.98 51.52
N ILE A 220 30.67 -11.95 50.61
CA ILE A 220 30.91 -11.73 49.18
C ILE A 220 29.58 -11.84 48.43
N SER A 221 29.31 -10.89 47.54
CA SER A 221 28.16 -10.95 46.65
C SER A 221 28.58 -10.58 45.23
N GLY A 222 28.73 -11.59 44.37
CA GLY A 222 29.32 -11.41 43.05
C GLY A 222 30.76 -10.90 43.15
N ASN A 223 31.02 -9.71 42.60
CA ASN A 223 32.32 -9.06 42.70
C ASN A 223 32.42 -8.02 43.85
N ARG A 224 31.51 -8.07 44.81
CA ARG A 224 31.47 -7.10 45.91
C ARG A 224 31.85 -7.74 47.23
N ILE A 225 32.64 -7.01 48.01
CA ILE A 225 32.94 -7.32 49.40
C ILE A 225 32.12 -6.38 50.27
N ARG A 226 31.29 -6.95 51.15
CA ARG A 226 30.49 -6.21 52.12
C ARG A 226 30.98 -6.52 53.53
N TRP A 227 31.38 -5.51 54.28
CA TRP A 227 31.78 -5.64 55.68
C TRP A 227 30.57 -5.84 56.57
N LEU A 228 30.65 -6.80 57.50
CA LEU A 228 29.58 -7.07 58.44
C LEU A 228 29.63 -6.07 59.61
N PRO A 229 28.49 -5.54 60.09
CA PRO A 229 28.48 -4.58 61.21
C PRO A 229 29.08 -5.12 62.51
N THR A 230 28.98 -6.43 62.73
CA THR A 230 29.49 -7.14 63.91
C THR A 230 30.91 -7.69 63.70
N GLY A 231 31.44 -7.60 62.48
CA GLY A 231 32.73 -8.14 62.07
C GLY A 231 33.88 -7.17 62.28
N ARG A 232 35.12 -7.68 62.25
CA ARG A 232 36.32 -6.81 62.18
C ARG A 232 36.38 -6.18 60.80
N ARG A 233 36.79 -4.91 60.74
CA ARG A 233 36.90 -4.13 59.50
C ARG A 233 38.21 -3.36 59.47
N PRO A 234 38.65 -2.91 58.28
CA PRO A 234 39.85 -2.09 58.18
C PRO A 234 39.68 -0.75 58.91
N ASP A 235 40.79 -0.19 59.38
CA ASP A 235 40.81 1.14 59.99
C ASP A 235 40.53 2.20 58.92
N GLN A 236 39.69 3.18 59.24
CA GLN A 236 39.31 4.24 58.29
C GLN A 236 40.55 5.00 57.81
N GLY A 237 40.68 5.19 56.50
CA GLY A 237 41.84 5.82 55.88
C GLY A 237 43.01 4.89 55.59
N THR A 238 42.87 3.58 55.85
CA THR A 238 43.86 2.56 55.46
C THR A 238 43.48 1.87 54.15
N THR A 239 44.36 1.03 53.62
CA THR A 239 44.05 0.15 52.48
C THR A 239 43.94 -1.29 52.95
N PHE A 240 43.10 -2.06 52.27
CA PHE A 240 43.07 -3.51 52.38
C PHE A 240 43.36 -4.13 51.01
N THR A 241 43.83 -5.37 51.04
CA THR A 241 44.23 -6.16 49.89
C THR A 241 43.37 -7.39 49.79
N VAL A 242 43.02 -7.75 48.57
CA VAL A 242 42.17 -8.90 48.27
C VAL A 242 42.89 -9.81 47.27
N ASP A 243 43.11 -11.06 47.66
CA ASP A 243 43.59 -12.13 46.80
C ASP A 243 42.37 -12.95 46.35
N TYR A 244 42.13 -13.07 45.04
CA TYR A 244 40.97 -13.80 44.53
C TYR A 244 41.24 -14.44 43.17
N THR A 245 40.46 -15.47 42.85
CA THR A 245 40.41 -16.10 41.54
C THR A 245 39.17 -15.58 40.81
N ALA A 246 39.32 -15.12 39.58
CA ALA A 246 38.23 -14.67 38.73
C ALA A 246 38.23 -15.37 37.39
N TYR A 247 37.06 -15.47 36.77
CA TYR A 247 36.93 -15.93 35.39
C TYR A 247 37.40 -14.83 34.43
N ARG A 248 38.14 -15.21 33.39
CA ARG A 248 38.55 -14.30 32.32
C ARG A 248 37.31 -13.81 31.59
N GLU A 249 37.22 -12.50 31.42
CA GLU A 249 36.15 -11.87 30.67
C GLU A 249 36.24 -12.24 29.19
N ILE A 250 35.13 -12.68 28.61
CA ILE A 250 35.02 -13.02 27.19
C ILE A 250 34.08 -12.02 26.55
N SER A 251 34.64 -11.16 25.70
CA SER A 251 33.91 -10.13 24.98
C SER A 251 33.53 -10.58 23.57
N ILE A 252 32.37 -10.11 23.14
CA ILE A 252 31.83 -10.27 21.79
C ILE A 252 31.79 -8.87 21.21
N PRO A 253 32.73 -8.51 20.33
CA PRO A 253 32.78 -7.16 19.77
C PRO A 253 31.63 -6.91 18.79
N LYS A 254 31.24 -5.65 18.65
CA LYS A 254 30.41 -5.15 17.56
C LYS A 254 31.04 -5.50 16.22
N GLY A 255 30.20 -5.89 15.25
CA GLY A 255 30.64 -6.31 13.93
C GLY A 255 31.08 -7.77 13.84
N THR A 256 30.95 -8.55 14.91
CA THR A 256 31.13 -10.01 14.88
C THR A 256 30.13 -10.62 13.90
N ARG A 257 30.62 -11.45 12.97
CA ARG A 257 29.78 -12.10 11.95
C ARG A 257 29.25 -13.44 12.45
N VAL A 258 27.96 -13.66 12.25
CA VAL A 258 27.26 -14.93 12.50
C VAL A 258 26.46 -15.30 11.26
N SER A 259 26.26 -16.58 10.99
CA SER A 259 25.51 -17.00 9.80
C SER A 259 24.69 -18.26 10.01
N THR A 260 23.74 -18.46 9.09
CA THR A 260 23.12 -19.77 8.91
C THR A 260 24.11 -20.76 8.31
N TYR A 261 23.79 -22.05 8.45
CA TYR A 261 24.49 -23.11 7.72
C TYR A 261 23.76 -23.41 6.40
N SER A 262 24.49 -23.40 5.29
CA SER A 262 24.02 -23.98 4.02
C SER A 262 25.21 -24.58 3.25
N PRO A 263 25.03 -25.72 2.56
CA PRO A 263 26.05 -26.27 1.68
C PRO A 263 26.31 -25.38 0.45
N LYS A 264 25.40 -24.48 0.11
CA LYS A 264 25.51 -23.55 -1.02
C LYS A 264 25.85 -22.14 -0.52
N PRO A 265 27.00 -21.56 -0.91
CA PRO A 265 27.41 -20.23 -0.45
C PRO A 265 26.38 -19.12 -0.68
N GLU A 266 25.63 -19.17 -1.78
CA GLU A 266 24.60 -18.19 -2.16
C GLU A 266 23.32 -18.23 -1.30
N GLU A 267 23.13 -19.29 -0.52
CA GLU A 267 22.02 -19.46 0.41
C GLU A 267 22.42 -19.12 1.86
N ILE A 268 23.71 -18.83 2.12
CA ILE A 268 24.18 -18.43 3.45
C ILE A 268 23.68 -17.02 3.77
N ILE A 269 22.99 -16.90 4.89
CA ILE A 269 22.49 -15.62 5.39
C ILE A 269 23.42 -15.17 6.51
N THR A 270 23.99 -13.97 6.35
CA THR A 270 24.99 -13.42 7.28
C THR A 270 24.45 -12.22 8.03
N TYR A 271 24.70 -12.20 9.33
CA TYR A 271 24.36 -11.12 10.24
C TYR A 271 25.62 -10.58 10.93
N ILE A 272 25.53 -9.37 11.45
CA ILE A 272 26.57 -8.73 12.25
C ILE A 272 26.01 -8.26 13.59
N THR A 273 26.80 -8.36 14.66
CA THR A 273 26.44 -7.78 15.96
C THR A 273 26.46 -6.25 15.89
N VAL A 274 25.49 -5.59 16.53
CA VAL A 274 25.36 -4.13 16.48
C VAL A 274 26.00 -3.41 17.67
N GLU A 275 26.31 -4.14 18.74
CA GLU A 275 26.96 -3.64 19.96
C GLU A 275 27.93 -4.68 20.54
N ASP A 276 28.79 -4.22 21.45
CA ASP A 276 29.67 -5.09 22.23
C ASP A 276 28.87 -5.77 23.35
N SER A 277 29.19 -7.03 23.64
CA SER A 277 28.61 -7.77 24.76
C SER A 277 29.65 -8.64 25.44
N ILE A 278 29.32 -9.16 26.62
CA ILE A 278 30.21 -9.96 27.46
C ILE A 278 29.43 -11.18 27.94
N LEU A 279 30.03 -12.37 27.86
CA LEU A 279 29.43 -13.59 28.41
C LEU A 279 29.20 -13.45 29.92
N LYS A 280 28.03 -13.92 30.38
CA LYS A 280 27.66 -13.94 31.80
C LYS A 280 27.39 -15.39 32.23
N PRO A 281 27.66 -15.73 33.50
CA PRO A 281 27.32 -17.05 34.02
C PRO A 281 25.81 -17.23 34.04
N THR A 282 25.36 -18.42 33.68
CA THR A 282 23.97 -18.88 33.77
C THR A 282 23.78 -19.78 34.99
N SER A 283 22.53 -20.17 35.27
CA SER A 283 22.20 -21.09 36.37
C SER A 283 22.67 -22.53 36.18
N GLU A 284 23.11 -22.92 34.97
CA GLU A 284 23.43 -24.30 34.59
C GLU A 284 24.93 -24.50 34.29
N GLU A 285 25.82 -23.81 35.01
CA GLU A 285 27.29 -23.83 34.80
C GLU A 285 27.75 -23.43 33.37
N SER A 286 26.84 -22.97 32.52
CA SER A 286 27.12 -22.43 31.19
C SER A 286 27.28 -20.92 31.21
N TRP A 287 27.87 -20.34 30.17
CA TRP A 287 28.04 -18.91 30.02
C TRP A 287 27.43 -18.44 28.70
N GLU A 288 26.58 -17.42 28.76
CA GLU A 288 25.84 -16.93 27.61
C GLU A 288 25.79 -15.40 27.56
N ALA A 289 25.59 -14.86 26.36
CA ALA A 289 25.20 -13.49 26.13
C ALA A 289 24.26 -13.39 24.93
N ASP A 290 23.12 -12.74 25.12
CA ASP A 290 22.25 -12.33 24.04
C ASP A 290 22.75 -11.01 23.45
N VAL A 291 23.01 -11.01 22.15
CA VAL A 291 23.60 -9.87 21.43
C VAL A 291 22.68 -9.51 20.26
N PRO A 292 22.29 -8.24 20.11
CA PRO A 292 21.49 -7.80 18.98
C PRO A 292 22.30 -7.90 17.69
N ILE A 293 21.64 -8.39 16.65
CA ILE A 293 22.21 -8.60 15.31
C ILE A 293 21.32 -7.96 14.24
N VAL A 294 21.95 -7.61 13.12
CA VAL A 294 21.27 -7.14 11.92
C VAL A 294 21.79 -7.90 10.71
N CYS A 295 20.87 -8.27 9.81
CA CYS A 295 21.22 -8.94 8.56
C CYS A 295 22.05 -8.00 7.68
N THR A 296 23.09 -8.53 7.06
CA THR A 296 23.97 -7.75 6.15
C THR A 296 23.30 -7.38 4.83
N VAL A 297 22.28 -8.14 4.43
CA VAL A 297 21.49 -7.89 3.21
C VAL A 297 20.03 -7.61 3.62
N PRO A 298 19.45 -6.46 3.23
CA PRO A 298 18.06 -6.15 3.52
C PRO A 298 17.11 -7.02 2.67
N GLY A 299 15.90 -7.26 3.19
CA GLY A 299 14.90 -8.09 2.53
C GLY A 299 14.41 -9.28 3.37
N PRO A 300 13.37 -9.98 2.91
CA PRO A 300 12.71 -11.05 3.66
C PRO A 300 13.57 -12.31 3.81
N ARG A 301 14.61 -12.46 2.97
CA ARG A 301 15.59 -13.55 3.09
C ARG A 301 16.33 -13.54 4.43
N GLY A 302 16.42 -12.39 5.09
CA GLY A 302 17.00 -12.28 6.43
C GLY A 302 16.12 -12.84 7.55
N ASN A 303 14.87 -13.19 7.27
CA ASN A 303 13.98 -13.77 8.27
C ASN A 303 14.25 -15.27 8.39
N VAL A 304 14.66 -15.71 9.57
CA VAL A 304 15.02 -17.12 9.82
C VAL A 304 14.41 -17.60 11.12
N LEU A 305 14.08 -18.88 11.19
CA LEU A 305 13.51 -19.50 12.38
C LEU A 305 14.55 -19.62 13.50
N ALA A 306 14.07 -19.75 14.74
CA ALA A 306 14.88 -20.14 15.89
C ALA A 306 15.76 -21.36 15.56
N GLY A 307 17.02 -21.31 15.96
CA GLY A 307 18.02 -22.36 15.72
C GLY A 307 18.68 -22.35 14.34
N SER A 308 18.37 -21.38 13.47
CA SER A 308 18.96 -21.31 12.12
C SER A 308 20.38 -20.75 12.11
N ILE A 309 20.70 -19.80 12.99
CA ILE A 309 22.02 -19.14 13.08
C ILE A 309 22.91 -19.98 13.99
N THR A 310 23.77 -20.81 13.42
CA THR A 310 24.61 -21.77 14.18
C THR A 310 26.09 -21.67 13.85
N VAL A 311 26.46 -20.85 12.87
CA VAL A 311 27.82 -20.79 12.34
C VAL A 311 28.49 -19.48 12.77
N LEU A 312 29.72 -19.60 13.27
CA LEU A 312 30.68 -18.52 13.46
C LEU A 312 31.75 -18.62 12.35
N PRO A 313 31.62 -17.89 11.24
CA PRO A 313 32.61 -17.94 10.16
C PRO A 313 34.02 -17.56 10.63
N GLN A 314 34.11 -16.67 11.63
CA GLN A 314 35.34 -16.33 12.33
C GLN A 314 35.17 -16.65 13.82
N PRO A 315 35.69 -17.79 14.30
CA PRO A 315 35.58 -18.18 15.69
C PRO A 315 36.20 -17.14 16.65
N LEU A 316 35.46 -16.80 17.70
CA LEU A 316 35.92 -15.94 18.79
C LEU A 316 36.53 -16.79 19.92
N VAL A 317 37.63 -16.34 20.49
CA VAL A 317 38.30 -17.05 21.60
C VAL A 317 37.38 -17.13 22.80
N GLY A 318 37.12 -18.35 23.29
CA GLY A 318 36.27 -18.58 24.46
C GLY A 318 34.78 -18.73 24.17
N ILE A 319 34.34 -18.60 22.92
CA ILE A 319 32.98 -18.92 22.48
C ILE A 319 32.97 -20.34 21.90
N GLU A 320 32.02 -21.18 22.31
CA GLU A 320 31.88 -22.56 21.81
C GLU A 320 30.72 -22.71 20.82
N TYR A 321 29.65 -21.94 21.00
CA TYR A 321 28.48 -22.00 20.12
C TYR A 321 27.82 -20.63 19.94
N VAL A 322 27.04 -20.54 18.87
CA VAL A 322 26.11 -19.45 18.60
C VAL A 322 24.75 -20.04 18.23
N ILE A 323 23.68 -19.46 18.72
CA ILE A 323 22.31 -19.88 18.40
C ILE A 323 21.34 -18.72 18.52
N ASN A 324 20.40 -18.57 17.58
CA ASN A 324 19.24 -17.69 17.80
C ASN A 324 18.14 -18.49 18.50
N LYS A 325 17.79 -18.13 19.74
CA LYS A 325 16.74 -18.81 20.52
C LYS A 325 15.32 -18.47 20.06
N VAL A 326 15.18 -17.37 19.31
CA VAL A 326 13.91 -16.86 18.77
C VAL A 326 14.10 -16.58 17.28
N ASP A 327 13.00 -16.57 16.54
CA ASP A 327 12.96 -16.18 15.13
C ASP A 327 13.54 -14.76 14.94
N ILE A 328 14.29 -14.61 13.85
CA ILE A 328 14.78 -13.30 13.38
C ILE A 328 13.77 -12.80 12.35
N THR A 329 13.28 -11.58 12.53
CA THR A 329 12.18 -11.01 11.72
C THR A 329 12.46 -9.55 11.35
N GLY A 330 11.51 -8.89 10.68
CA GLY A 330 11.63 -7.47 10.28
C GLY A 330 12.28 -7.25 8.90
N GLY A 331 12.80 -8.30 8.26
CA GLY A 331 13.27 -8.24 6.89
C GLY A 331 12.10 -8.11 5.93
N VAL A 332 12.04 -7.02 5.16
CA VAL A 332 11.02 -6.79 4.14
C VAL A 332 11.63 -6.19 2.88
N ASP A 333 11.02 -6.47 1.74
CA ASP A 333 11.42 -5.88 0.46
C ASP A 333 11.15 -4.38 0.40
N ALA A 334 11.72 -3.74 -0.61
CA ALA A 334 11.37 -2.36 -0.94
C ALA A 334 9.87 -2.28 -1.26
N GLU A 335 9.25 -1.16 -0.92
CA GLU A 335 7.85 -0.92 -1.28
C GLU A 335 7.67 -1.05 -2.79
N SER A 336 6.66 -1.80 -3.22
CA SER A 336 6.37 -2.05 -4.63
C SER A 336 5.75 -0.82 -5.31
N ASP A 337 5.76 -0.78 -6.65
CA ASP A 337 5.13 0.31 -7.42
C ASP A 337 3.64 0.45 -7.11
N ARG A 338 2.96 -0.68 -6.90
CA ARG A 338 1.54 -0.70 -6.54
C ARG A 338 1.31 -0.06 -5.18
N GLU A 339 2.07 -0.46 -4.17
CA GLU A 339 1.94 0.08 -2.81
C GLU A 339 2.30 1.57 -2.76
N LEU A 340 3.38 1.96 -3.45
CA LEU A 340 3.79 3.37 -3.55
C LEU A 340 2.70 4.21 -4.21
N ARG A 341 2.12 3.74 -5.32
CA ARG A 341 1.03 4.42 -6.03
C ARG A 341 -0.20 4.58 -5.13
N ASP A 342 -0.63 3.50 -4.48
CA ASP A 342 -1.79 3.52 -3.59
C ASP A 342 -1.56 4.47 -2.41
N ARG A 343 -0.35 4.49 -1.83
CA ARG A 343 0.01 5.41 -0.76
C ARG A 343 0.06 6.86 -1.23
N ALA A 344 0.60 7.12 -2.41
CA ALA A 344 0.67 8.46 -2.99
C ALA A 344 -0.71 9.02 -3.35
N LYS A 345 -1.62 8.20 -3.88
CA LYS A 345 -3.02 8.58 -4.13
C LYS A 345 -3.74 8.96 -2.84
N ARG A 346 -3.65 8.12 -1.81
CA ARG A 346 -4.25 8.42 -0.49
C ARG A 346 -3.69 9.72 0.09
N ALA A 347 -2.39 9.95 -0.05
CA ALA A 347 -1.78 11.20 0.40
C ALA A 347 -2.31 12.42 -0.36
N LEU A 348 -2.54 12.31 -1.68
CA LEU A 348 -3.18 13.36 -2.47
C LEU A 348 -4.63 13.62 -2.03
N GLU A 349 -5.40 12.55 -1.77
CA GLU A 349 -6.77 12.66 -1.23
C GLU A 349 -6.79 13.37 0.13
N ILE A 350 -5.88 12.99 1.04
CA ILE A 350 -5.74 13.62 2.36
C ILE A 350 -5.27 15.08 2.25
N ALA A 351 -4.37 15.39 1.31
CA ALA A 351 -3.90 16.74 1.06
C ALA A 351 -5.02 17.66 0.53
N GLY A 352 -6.01 17.09 -0.17
CA GLY A 352 -7.27 17.74 -0.53
C GLY A 352 -8.15 18.01 0.69
N LYS A 353 -7.69 18.81 1.66
CA LYS A 353 -8.55 19.32 2.74
C LYS A 353 -9.72 20.11 2.14
N ALA A 354 -10.83 20.21 2.90
CA ALA A 354 -12.00 20.98 2.51
C ALA A 354 -12.76 20.51 1.26
N THR A 355 -12.78 19.20 0.98
CA THR A 355 -13.71 18.60 0.01
C THR A 355 -14.64 17.58 0.69
N LEU A 356 -15.83 17.33 0.13
CA LEU A 356 -16.79 16.34 0.64
C LEU A 356 -16.15 14.95 0.86
N PRO A 357 -15.39 14.38 -0.12
CA PRO A 357 -14.81 13.05 0.05
C PRO A 357 -13.75 12.99 1.16
N SER A 358 -12.99 14.08 1.35
CA SER A 358 -11.98 14.15 2.40
C SER A 358 -12.61 14.21 3.78
N LEU A 359 -13.70 14.96 3.93
CA LEU A 359 -14.45 15.00 5.19
C LEU A 359 -15.05 13.62 5.50
N GLU A 360 -15.65 12.96 4.52
CA GLU A 360 -16.20 11.61 4.68
C GLU A 360 -15.12 10.58 5.04
N THR A 361 -13.98 10.60 4.35
CA THR A 361 -12.88 9.65 4.57
C THR A 361 -12.22 9.84 5.93
N THR A 362 -11.95 11.08 6.34
CA THR A 362 -11.37 11.35 7.66
C THR A 362 -12.31 10.88 8.77
N ILE A 363 -13.62 11.13 8.66
CA ILE A 363 -14.58 10.69 9.68
C ILE A 363 -14.71 9.17 9.70
N LYS A 364 -14.73 8.50 8.53
CA LYS A 364 -14.73 7.02 8.46
C LYS A 364 -13.48 6.39 9.07
N SER A 365 -12.36 7.10 9.10
CA SER A 365 -11.12 6.60 9.73
C SER A 365 -11.17 6.60 11.27
N VAL A 366 -12.17 7.26 11.87
CA VAL A 366 -12.35 7.26 13.33
C VAL A 366 -12.85 5.89 13.78
N GLU A 367 -12.15 5.32 14.75
CA GLU A 367 -12.49 4.01 15.33
C GLU A 367 -13.94 3.95 15.83
N GLY A 368 -14.66 2.89 15.40
CA GLY A 368 -16.04 2.64 15.75
C GLY A 368 -17.09 3.30 14.86
N VAL A 369 -16.70 4.14 13.88
CA VAL A 369 -17.62 4.70 12.89
C VAL A 369 -18.05 3.64 11.87
N SER A 370 -19.36 3.48 11.68
CA SER A 370 -19.95 2.47 10.79
C SER A 370 -20.44 3.08 9.47
N SER A 371 -20.97 4.31 9.50
CA SER A 371 -21.53 5.01 8.34
C SER A 371 -21.41 6.52 8.53
N VAL A 372 -21.16 7.23 7.42
CA VAL A 372 -21.06 8.70 7.37
C VAL A 372 -21.85 9.18 6.17
N LEU A 373 -22.63 10.23 6.36
CA LEU A 373 -23.27 10.98 5.30
C LEU A 373 -22.88 12.45 5.44
N VAL A 374 -22.39 13.05 4.35
CA VAL A 374 -22.01 14.46 4.29
C VAL A 374 -22.86 15.16 3.25
N LYS A 375 -23.47 16.29 3.62
CA LYS A 375 -24.30 17.11 2.72
C LYS A 375 -23.87 18.57 2.73
N GLU A 376 -23.74 19.13 1.54
CA GLU A 376 -23.59 20.56 1.30
C GLU A 376 -24.95 21.24 1.09
N ALA A 377 -25.02 22.55 1.39
CA ALA A 377 -26.16 23.41 1.09
C ALA A 377 -27.50 22.98 1.74
N VAL A 378 -27.46 22.66 3.04
CA VAL A 378 -28.67 22.46 3.85
C VAL A 378 -29.52 23.73 3.79
N ASP A 379 -30.82 23.58 3.48
CA ASP A 379 -31.76 24.69 3.26
C ASP A 379 -31.28 25.74 2.24
N ASN A 380 -30.43 25.33 1.28
CA ASN A 380 -29.83 26.20 0.27
C ASN A 380 -28.95 27.32 0.83
N VAL A 381 -28.45 27.18 2.07
CA VAL A 381 -27.54 28.16 2.70
C VAL A 381 -26.08 27.81 2.36
N PRO A 382 -25.36 28.65 1.60
CA PRO A 382 -23.95 28.42 1.33
C PRO A 382 -23.11 28.51 2.62
N GLY A 383 -22.10 27.65 2.74
CA GLY A 383 -21.16 27.66 3.87
C GLY A 383 -21.57 26.82 5.09
N ILE A 384 -22.69 26.08 5.01
CA ILE A 384 -23.10 25.09 6.01
C ILE A 384 -23.03 23.69 5.42
N ILE A 385 -22.34 22.78 6.12
CA ILE A 385 -22.27 21.36 5.80
C ILE A 385 -22.91 20.59 6.96
N LYS A 386 -23.82 19.66 6.66
CA LYS A 386 -24.36 18.72 7.65
C LYS A 386 -23.68 17.37 7.53
N VAL A 387 -23.21 16.86 8.66
CA VAL A 387 -22.53 15.57 8.76
C VAL A 387 -23.30 14.69 9.72
N ILE A 388 -23.80 13.57 9.20
CA ILE A 388 -24.53 12.58 9.98
C ILE A 388 -23.63 11.35 10.11
N VAL A 389 -23.30 10.97 11.35
CA VAL A 389 -22.38 9.86 11.62
C VAL A 389 -23.04 8.83 12.52
N ASP A 390 -22.97 7.57 12.11
CA ASP A 390 -23.32 6.44 12.95
C ASP A 390 -22.08 5.78 13.55
N GLY A 391 -22.15 5.43 14.83
CA GLY A 391 -21.04 4.85 15.59
C GLY A 391 -19.89 5.82 15.92
N GLY A 392 -18.88 5.32 16.61
CA GLY A 392 -17.67 6.07 16.97
C GLY A 392 -17.86 7.08 18.11
N ASN A 393 -16.73 7.51 18.68
CA ASN A 393 -16.73 8.50 19.76
C ASN A 393 -16.95 9.93 19.19
N ALA A 394 -17.91 10.66 19.76
CA ALA A 394 -18.30 11.99 19.27
C ALA A 394 -17.17 13.03 19.33
N GLU A 395 -16.33 12.99 20.36
CA GLU A 395 -15.22 13.95 20.53
C GLU A 395 -14.16 13.76 19.44
N LYS A 396 -13.79 12.49 19.18
CA LYS A 396 -12.84 12.15 18.10
C LYS A 396 -13.39 12.54 16.72
N ILE A 397 -14.70 12.40 16.50
CA ILE A 397 -15.37 12.79 15.25
C ILE A 397 -15.32 14.31 15.07
N VAL A 398 -15.64 15.08 16.11
CA VAL A 398 -15.58 16.55 16.06
C VAL A 398 -14.16 17.03 15.80
N GLU A 399 -13.16 16.42 16.45
CA GLU A 399 -11.74 16.74 16.18
C GLU A 399 -11.34 16.45 14.73
N ALA A 400 -11.78 15.31 14.18
CA ALA A 400 -11.55 14.93 12.78
C ALA A 400 -12.19 15.93 11.79
N ILE A 401 -13.41 16.39 12.09
CA ILE A 401 -14.12 17.41 11.31
C ILE A 401 -13.35 18.73 11.33
N GLU A 402 -12.95 19.21 12.51
CA GLU A 402 -12.24 20.49 12.68
C GLU A 402 -10.89 20.51 11.94
N LYS A 403 -10.16 19.39 11.93
CA LYS A 403 -8.88 19.29 11.21
C LYS A 403 -9.02 19.30 9.68
N THR A 404 -10.20 18.96 9.17
CA THR A 404 -10.46 18.71 7.74
C THR A 404 -11.27 19.82 7.08
N ARG A 405 -12.16 20.49 7.82
CA ARG A 405 -13.02 21.55 7.27
C ARG A 405 -12.22 22.78 6.83
N ALA A 406 -12.74 23.50 5.83
CA ALA A 406 -12.21 24.82 5.47
C ALA A 406 -12.55 25.88 6.52
N ALA A 407 -11.69 26.89 6.63
CA ALA A 407 -12.01 28.11 7.35
C ALA A 407 -13.27 28.77 6.74
N GLY A 408 -14.18 29.25 7.59
CA GLY A 408 -15.43 29.88 7.16
C GLY A 408 -16.60 28.92 6.88
N ILE A 409 -16.37 27.59 6.87
CA ILE A 409 -17.44 26.59 6.76
C ILE A 409 -17.91 26.16 8.16
N LYS A 410 -19.22 26.24 8.40
CA LYS A 410 -19.86 25.72 9.61
C LYS A 410 -20.27 24.28 9.37
N VAL A 411 -19.80 23.36 10.20
CA VAL A 411 -20.18 21.94 10.13
C VAL A 411 -21.17 21.62 11.24
N GLU A 412 -22.33 21.11 10.87
CA GLU A 412 -23.38 20.66 11.79
C GLU A 412 -23.33 19.14 11.90
N PHE A 413 -22.84 18.67 13.05
CA PHE A 413 -22.74 17.25 13.35
C PHE A 413 -24.00 16.76 14.06
N SER A 414 -24.60 15.67 13.56
CA SER A 414 -25.73 14.99 14.21
C SER A 414 -25.64 13.48 14.11
N ARG A 415 -26.43 12.77 14.94
CA ARG A 415 -26.66 11.33 14.83
C ARG A 415 -27.87 11.05 13.95
N PRO A 416 -27.93 9.91 13.24
CA PRO A 416 -29.10 9.56 12.44
C PRO A 416 -30.29 9.24 13.35
N LYS A 417 -31.51 9.52 12.87
CA LYS A 417 -32.74 9.13 13.56
C LYS A 417 -33.02 7.64 13.32
N PRO A 418 -33.23 6.83 14.37
CA PRO A 418 -33.48 5.40 14.19
C PRO A 418 -34.88 5.16 13.62
N VAL A 419 -34.97 4.37 12.55
CA VAL A 419 -36.22 3.81 12.03
C VAL A 419 -36.23 2.34 12.36
N TYR A 420 -37.08 1.94 13.30
CA TYR A 420 -37.18 0.55 13.73
C TYR A 420 -38.03 -0.22 12.73
N VAL A 421 -37.44 -1.19 12.06
CA VAL A 421 -38.12 -2.01 11.06
C VAL A 421 -38.48 -3.37 11.64
N ASP A 422 -39.77 -3.67 11.57
CA ASP A 422 -40.37 -4.96 11.87
C ASP A 422 -40.69 -5.66 10.54
N VAL A 423 -40.24 -6.90 10.36
CA VAL A 423 -40.51 -7.69 9.15
C VAL A 423 -41.25 -8.96 9.55
N ASP A 424 -42.49 -9.11 9.11
CA ASP A 424 -43.27 -10.33 9.29
C ASP A 424 -43.36 -11.07 7.94
N ILE A 425 -42.86 -12.31 7.87
CA ILE A 425 -42.82 -13.14 6.66
C ILE A 425 -43.62 -14.42 6.90
N THR A 426 -44.52 -14.76 5.98
CA THR A 426 -45.24 -16.04 5.98
C THR A 426 -44.72 -16.92 4.84
N LEU A 427 -43.99 -17.98 5.18
CA LEU A 427 -43.34 -18.90 4.22
C LEU A 427 -44.22 -20.12 3.90
N VAL A 428 -44.04 -20.62 2.68
CA VAL A 428 -44.51 -21.92 2.22
C VAL A 428 -43.29 -22.83 2.05
N LEU A 429 -43.21 -23.91 2.82
CA LEU A 429 -42.04 -24.79 2.85
C LEU A 429 -42.22 -26.02 1.95
N GLU A 430 -41.10 -26.62 1.56
CA GLU A 430 -41.08 -27.94 0.93
C GLU A 430 -41.40 -29.07 1.94
N LYS A 431 -41.84 -30.22 1.43
CA LYS A 431 -42.24 -31.36 2.29
C LYS A 431 -41.01 -31.91 3.03
N LYS A 432 -41.16 -32.17 4.34
CA LYS A 432 -40.14 -32.79 5.24
C LYS A 432 -38.92 -31.93 5.58
N VAL A 433 -39.02 -30.60 5.51
CA VAL A 433 -37.94 -29.68 5.92
C VAL A 433 -38.07 -29.28 7.41
N PRO A 434 -36.98 -29.20 8.19
CA PRO A 434 -37.01 -28.69 9.56
C PRO A 434 -37.33 -27.18 9.59
N GLU A 435 -38.55 -26.83 10.01
CA GLU A 435 -39.05 -25.44 10.06
C GLU A 435 -38.10 -24.52 10.84
N ALA A 436 -37.62 -24.94 12.02
CA ALA A 436 -36.74 -24.13 12.87
C ALA A 436 -35.42 -23.72 12.19
N GLU A 437 -34.87 -24.56 11.32
CA GLU A 437 -33.61 -24.27 10.63
C GLU A 437 -33.81 -23.23 9.51
N VAL A 438 -34.90 -23.38 8.74
CA VAL A 438 -35.27 -22.44 7.67
C VAL A 438 -35.60 -21.06 8.25
N SER A 439 -36.39 -21.00 9.32
CA SER A 439 -36.67 -19.75 10.04
C SER A 439 -35.39 -19.02 10.41
N ARG A 440 -34.47 -19.72 11.08
CA ARG A 440 -33.23 -19.11 11.57
C ARG A 440 -32.39 -18.55 10.42
N LYS A 441 -32.26 -19.30 9.32
CA LYS A 441 -31.49 -18.87 8.14
C LYS A 441 -32.13 -17.65 7.45
N VAL A 442 -33.45 -17.65 7.28
CA VAL A 442 -34.16 -16.50 6.69
C VAL A 442 -34.06 -15.28 7.60
N GLU A 443 -34.22 -15.46 8.92
CA GLU A 443 -34.10 -14.36 9.89
C GLU A 443 -32.70 -13.73 9.85
N GLU A 444 -31.66 -14.55 9.84
CA GLU A 444 -30.27 -14.12 9.79
C GLU A 444 -29.96 -13.34 8.51
N ASN A 445 -30.40 -13.83 7.35
CA ASN A 445 -30.21 -13.16 6.06
C ASN A 445 -30.92 -11.79 6.01
N VAL A 446 -32.17 -11.73 6.46
CA VAL A 446 -32.95 -10.48 6.47
C VAL A 446 -32.37 -9.49 7.47
N ARG A 447 -32.00 -9.94 8.67
CA ARG A 447 -31.38 -9.09 9.70
C ARG A 447 -30.02 -8.56 9.26
N SER A 448 -29.21 -9.39 8.58
CA SER A 448 -27.93 -8.99 8.01
C SER A 448 -28.09 -7.94 6.93
N TYR A 449 -29.07 -8.12 6.02
CA TYR A 449 -29.40 -7.12 5.02
C TYR A 449 -29.82 -5.79 5.65
N LEU A 450 -30.78 -5.78 6.58
CA LEU A 450 -31.23 -4.57 7.25
C LEU A 450 -30.08 -3.86 8.00
N SER A 451 -29.15 -4.62 8.59
CA SER A 451 -27.99 -4.07 9.29
C SER A 451 -26.92 -3.51 8.35
N SER A 452 -26.89 -3.95 7.09
CA SER A 452 -25.95 -3.48 6.05
C SER A 452 -26.36 -2.14 5.42
N LEU A 453 -27.61 -1.71 5.62
CA LEU A 453 -28.12 -0.46 5.05
C LEU A 453 -27.42 0.76 5.65
N LYS A 454 -27.03 1.67 4.76
CA LYS A 454 -26.43 2.96 5.16
C LYS A 454 -27.51 3.97 5.53
N ILE A 455 -27.07 5.10 6.08
CA ILE A 455 -27.96 6.24 6.39
C ILE A 455 -28.64 6.70 5.09
N GLY A 456 -29.96 6.82 5.09
CA GLY A 456 -30.75 7.22 3.92
C GLY A 456 -30.96 6.16 2.85
N GLU A 457 -30.62 4.90 3.10
CA GLU A 457 -30.95 3.81 2.17
C GLU A 457 -32.32 3.19 2.47
N ASP A 458 -33.16 3.11 1.43
CA ASP A 458 -34.49 2.51 1.49
C ASP A 458 -34.45 1.00 1.78
N VAL A 459 -35.47 0.51 2.47
CA VAL A 459 -35.69 -0.93 2.61
C VAL A 459 -36.43 -1.43 1.37
N LEU A 460 -35.74 -2.23 0.56
CA LEU A 460 -36.27 -2.75 -0.69
C LEU A 460 -37.10 -4.01 -0.44
N PHE A 461 -38.41 -3.94 -0.72
CA PHE A 461 -39.35 -5.03 -0.49
C PHE A 461 -38.93 -6.32 -1.20
N TYR A 462 -38.66 -6.22 -2.51
CA TYR A 462 -38.27 -7.39 -3.32
C TYR A 462 -36.91 -7.96 -2.94
N LYS A 463 -36.03 -7.19 -2.31
CA LYS A 463 -34.75 -7.70 -1.81
C LYS A 463 -34.96 -8.56 -0.57
N VAL A 464 -35.86 -8.17 0.33
CA VAL A 464 -36.29 -9.01 1.46
C VAL A 464 -36.93 -10.31 0.97
N ALA A 465 -37.82 -10.23 -0.02
CA ALA A 465 -38.44 -11.40 -0.64
C ALA A 465 -37.42 -12.35 -1.27
N ALA A 466 -36.46 -11.82 -2.03
CA ALA A 466 -35.41 -12.61 -2.66
C ALA A 466 -34.51 -13.31 -1.64
N LEU A 467 -34.14 -12.63 -0.54
CA LEU A 467 -33.34 -13.21 0.53
C LEU A 467 -34.04 -14.36 1.26
N ALA A 468 -35.36 -14.28 1.40
CA ALA A 468 -36.16 -15.35 1.96
C ALA A 468 -36.31 -16.54 0.99
N LEU A 469 -36.55 -16.29 -0.30
CA LEU A 469 -36.62 -17.34 -1.33
C LEU A 469 -35.27 -18.04 -1.60
N ALA A 470 -34.15 -17.37 -1.36
CA ALA A 470 -32.81 -17.93 -1.56
C ALA A 470 -32.46 -19.03 -0.55
N VAL A 471 -33.23 -19.20 0.53
CA VAL A 471 -32.98 -20.23 1.54
C VAL A 471 -33.53 -21.57 1.07
N GLU A 472 -32.65 -22.57 1.02
CA GLU A 472 -32.99 -23.95 0.67
C GLU A 472 -34.11 -24.49 1.58
N GLY A 473 -35.16 -25.04 0.97
CA GLY A 473 -36.36 -25.54 1.66
C GLY A 473 -37.55 -24.57 1.69
N VAL A 474 -37.38 -23.32 1.23
CA VAL A 474 -38.50 -22.39 0.97
C VAL A 474 -39.03 -22.64 -0.45
N LYS A 475 -40.32 -23.01 -0.55
CA LYS A 475 -41.00 -23.23 -1.82
C LYS A 475 -41.57 -21.93 -2.40
N ASP A 476 -42.20 -21.13 -1.55
CA ASP A 476 -42.84 -19.86 -1.92
C ASP A 476 -43.03 -18.95 -0.70
N ILE A 477 -43.43 -17.70 -0.92
CA ILE A 477 -43.79 -16.74 0.13
C ILE A 477 -45.27 -16.39 0.02
N ALA A 478 -46.02 -16.67 1.08
CA ALA A 478 -47.45 -16.40 1.14
C ALA A 478 -47.75 -14.91 1.43
N GLU A 479 -46.93 -14.27 2.27
CA GLU A 479 -47.13 -12.88 2.69
C GLU A 479 -45.82 -12.29 3.23
N ILE A 480 -45.60 -11.00 2.98
CA ILE A 480 -44.54 -10.21 3.61
C ILE A 480 -45.16 -8.88 4.04
N VAL A 481 -44.99 -8.52 5.30
CA VAL A 481 -45.35 -7.22 5.83
C VAL A 481 -44.11 -6.57 6.41
N ILE A 482 -43.76 -5.40 5.91
CA ILE A 482 -42.67 -4.59 6.44
C ILE A 482 -43.31 -3.41 7.19
N GLY A 483 -43.15 -3.39 8.50
CA GLY A 483 -43.51 -2.28 9.37
C GLY A 483 -42.30 -1.40 9.65
N ALA A 484 -42.44 -0.10 9.46
CA ALA A 484 -41.45 0.89 9.86
C ALA A 484 -42.05 1.77 10.96
N GLN A 485 -41.43 1.75 12.13
CA GLN A 485 -41.79 2.62 13.25
C GLN A 485 -40.84 3.82 13.31
N ARG A 486 -41.43 5.01 13.22
CA ARG A 486 -40.80 6.31 13.43
C ARG A 486 -41.45 6.97 14.63
N ASP A 487 -40.76 7.07 15.75
CA ASP A 487 -41.31 7.61 17.00
C ASP A 487 -42.69 6.96 17.34
N GLU A 488 -43.80 7.69 17.17
CA GLU A 488 -45.17 7.25 17.41
C GLU A 488 -45.94 6.80 16.14
N ALA A 489 -45.38 7.03 14.94
CA ALA A 489 -46.01 6.68 13.67
C ALA A 489 -45.53 5.29 13.18
N VAL A 490 -46.48 4.46 12.76
CA VAL A 490 -46.20 3.14 12.17
C VAL A 490 -46.69 3.14 10.72
N VAL A 491 -45.77 2.93 9.78
CA VAL A 491 -46.08 2.73 8.37
C VAL A 491 -45.94 1.24 8.08
N ARG A 492 -46.97 0.64 7.47
CA ARG A 492 -46.93 -0.76 7.03
C ARG A 492 -46.98 -0.81 5.52
N SER A 493 -46.11 -1.62 4.93
CA SER A 493 -46.07 -1.89 3.51
C SER A 493 -46.13 -3.39 3.25
N GLU A 494 -46.96 -3.79 2.30
CA GLU A 494 -47.14 -5.19 1.88
C GLU A 494 -46.50 -5.48 0.53
N LYS A 495 -46.16 -4.44 -0.27
CA LYS A 495 -45.60 -4.58 -1.63
C LYS A 495 -44.70 -3.42 -2.08
N GLU A 496 -44.56 -2.38 -1.28
CA GLU A 496 -43.79 -1.17 -1.61
C GLU A 496 -42.54 -1.07 -0.75
N ASN A 497 -41.53 -0.34 -1.24
CA ASN A 497 -40.33 -0.07 -0.47
C ASN A 497 -40.66 0.85 0.72
N ILE A 498 -39.98 0.64 1.84
CA ILE A 498 -40.00 1.64 2.91
C ILE A 498 -39.01 2.72 2.54
N VAL A 499 -39.52 3.90 2.22
CA VAL A 499 -38.71 5.09 1.95
C VAL A 499 -38.08 5.56 3.26
N VAL A 500 -36.76 5.69 3.28
CA VAL A 500 -35.96 6.14 4.42
C VAL A 500 -35.42 7.52 4.07
N SER A 501 -35.67 8.49 4.93
CA SER A 501 -35.11 9.83 4.71
C SER A 501 -33.59 9.81 4.87
N ASP A 502 -32.94 10.76 4.23
CA ASP A 502 -31.51 11.01 4.28
C ASP A 502 -30.93 11.27 5.69
N GLU A 503 -31.77 11.50 6.69
CA GLU A 503 -31.35 11.65 8.10
C GLU A 503 -31.67 10.42 8.97
N GLU A 504 -32.29 9.40 8.38
CA GLU A 504 -32.75 8.21 9.07
C GLU A 504 -31.79 7.03 8.84
N LYS A 505 -31.70 6.16 9.85
CA LYS A 505 -31.01 4.88 9.74
C LYS A 505 -31.94 3.74 10.14
N VAL A 506 -32.01 2.73 9.28
CA VAL A 506 -32.77 1.50 9.52
C VAL A 506 -32.10 0.70 10.64
N LEU A 507 -32.89 0.32 11.64
CA LEU A 507 -32.50 -0.63 12.69
C LEU A 507 -33.50 -1.78 12.68
N ALA A 508 -33.01 -3.00 12.49
CA ALA A 508 -33.84 -4.19 12.59
C ALA A 508 -34.33 -4.38 14.03
N ARG A 509 -35.64 -4.35 14.24
CA ARG A 509 -36.26 -4.56 15.56
C ARG A 509 -36.70 -6.00 15.71
N ASN A 510 -37.73 -6.42 14.98
CA ASN A 510 -38.19 -7.81 14.95
C ASN A 510 -38.19 -8.34 13.51
N VAL A 511 -37.76 -9.59 13.34
CA VAL A 511 -37.97 -10.35 12.11
C VAL A 511 -38.71 -11.60 12.52
N ARG A 512 -40.00 -11.70 12.17
CA ARG A 512 -40.86 -12.82 12.55
C ARG A 512 -41.17 -13.66 11.32
N ILE A 513 -41.05 -14.96 11.49
CA ILE A 513 -41.28 -15.92 10.41
C ILE A 513 -42.40 -16.85 10.87
N SER A 514 -43.43 -16.94 10.04
CA SER A 514 -44.56 -17.84 10.23
C SER A 514 -44.72 -18.73 8.99
N TYR A 515 -45.54 -19.77 9.11
CA TYR A 515 -45.68 -20.77 8.06
C TYR A 515 -47.13 -21.04 7.73
N ARG A 516 -47.41 -21.27 6.45
CA ARG A 516 -48.69 -21.82 6.00
C ARG A 516 -48.47 -23.28 5.57
N ARG A 517 -49.21 -24.20 6.20
CA ARG A 517 -49.21 -25.60 5.76
C ARG A 517 -49.96 -25.70 4.43
N VAL A 518 -49.31 -26.28 3.44
CA VAL A 518 -49.97 -26.78 2.24
C VAL A 518 -50.49 -28.16 2.63
N GLU A 519 -51.82 -28.31 2.71
CA GLU A 519 -52.43 -29.65 2.85
C GLU A 519 -52.05 -30.56 1.68
#